data_AF-A0A7K4A0I3-F1
#
_entry.id   AF-A0A7K4A0I3-F1
#
_cell.length_a   1.000
_cell.length_b   1.000
_cell.length_c   1.000
_cell.angle_alpha   90.00
_cell.angle_beta   90.00
_cell.angle_gamma   90.00
#
_symmetry.space_group_name_H-M   'P 1'
#
loop_
_entity.id
_entity.type
_entity.pdbx_description
1 polymer ?
#
loop_
_entity_poly.entity_id
_entity_poly.type
_entity_poly.pdbx_seq_one_letter_code
_entity_poly.pdbx_strand_id
1 'polypeptide(L)'
;EVADVPNIRQMFSLFTKEAENALERGLVLPAYDNVIKCSHTSNFLDARGAIGFTERQALFGKMRELSRKVAEAYYAQREEMGFPWMKGEQPELVLEEETLPEISEERANLLFEIGVEELPNADLEAAISNLEQLIKALLLDSRLEYNT
;
A
#
# COMPACT_ATOMS: atom_id res chain seq x y z
N GLU A 1 -19.15 -14.91 2.69
CA GLU A 1 -19.75 -15.66 3.82
C GLU A 1 -19.36 -17.14 3.87
N VAL A 2 -19.16 -17.82 2.73
CA VAL A 2 -18.99 -19.29 2.66
C VAL A 2 -17.54 -19.81 2.59
N ALA A 3 -16.52 -18.95 2.45
CA ALA A 3 -15.14 -19.41 2.35
C ALA A 3 -14.70 -20.13 3.65
N ASP A 4 -14.16 -21.34 3.49
CA ASP A 4 -13.73 -22.21 4.58
C ASP A 4 -12.40 -21.74 5.17
N VAL A 5 -12.45 -21.17 6.37
CA VAL A 5 -11.29 -20.56 7.04
C VAL A 5 -10.14 -21.57 7.25
N PRO A 6 -10.37 -22.79 7.76
CA PRO A 6 -9.32 -23.81 7.86
C PRO A 6 -8.59 -24.08 6.54
N ASN A 7 -9.33 -24.25 5.44
CA ASN A 7 -8.75 -24.50 4.12
C ASN A 7 -7.92 -23.30 3.64
N ILE A 8 -8.41 -22.07 3.79
CA ILE A 8 -7.66 -20.87 3.38
C ILE A 8 -6.39 -20.70 4.22
N ARG A 9 -6.43 -21.01 5.52
CA ARG A 9 -5.24 -21.01 6.39
C ARG A 9 -4.22 -22.05 5.94
N GLN A 10 -4.68 -23.24 5.59
CA GLN A 10 -3.81 -24.29 5.05
C GLN A 10 -3.19 -23.85 3.72
N MET A 11 -3.97 -23.24 2.82
CA MET A 11 -3.46 -22.68 1.56
C MET A 11 -2.38 -21.62 1.80
N PHE A 12 -2.61 -20.66 2.72
CA PHE A 12 -1.59 -19.66 3.08
C PHE A 12 -0.29 -20.33 3.55
N SER A 13 -0.39 -21.35 4.41
CA SER A 13 0.77 -22.10 4.88
C SER A 13 1.50 -22.84 3.75
N LEU A 14 0.76 -23.48 2.84
CA LEU A 14 1.31 -24.19 1.69
C LEU A 14 2.02 -23.24 0.73
N PHE A 15 1.40 -22.11 0.38
CA PHE A 15 2.01 -21.12 -0.50
C PHE A 15 3.25 -20.49 0.12
N THR A 16 3.24 -20.22 1.42
CA THR A 16 4.43 -19.74 2.14
C THR A 16 5.59 -20.73 2.03
N LYS A 17 5.33 -22.02 2.27
CA LYS A 17 6.34 -23.09 2.15
C LYS A 17 6.84 -23.26 0.73
N GLU A 18 5.95 -23.17 -0.27
CA GLU A 18 6.35 -23.32 -1.67
C GLU A 18 7.16 -22.10 -2.15
N ALA A 19 6.86 -20.90 -1.65
CA ALA A 19 7.69 -19.72 -1.90
C ALA A 19 9.11 -19.91 -1.35
N GLU A 20 9.25 -20.45 -0.14
CA GLU A 20 10.55 -20.77 0.47
C GLU A 20 11.30 -21.84 -0.32
N ASN A 21 10.65 -22.95 -0.65
CA ASN A 21 11.23 -24.03 -1.47
C ASN A 21 11.67 -23.52 -2.87
N ALA A 22 10.88 -22.65 -3.50
CA ALA A 22 11.25 -22.04 -4.78
C ALA A 22 12.47 -21.10 -4.64
N LEU A 23 12.52 -20.27 -3.59
CA LEU A 23 13.67 -19.41 -3.30
C LEU A 23 14.94 -20.21 -3.04
N GLU A 24 14.86 -21.28 -2.25
CA GLU A 24 16.00 -22.19 -1.98
C GLU A 24 16.58 -22.82 -3.26
N ARG A 25 15.76 -22.95 -4.31
CA ARG A 25 16.15 -23.49 -5.62
C ARG A 25 16.50 -22.40 -6.64
N GLY A 26 16.51 -21.13 -6.25
CA GLY A 26 16.74 -20.01 -7.17
C GLY A 26 15.61 -19.78 -8.18
N LEU A 27 14.41 -20.31 -7.95
CA LEU A 27 13.25 -20.18 -8.82
C LEU A 27 12.44 -18.94 -8.46
N VAL A 28 12.89 -17.77 -8.96
CA VAL A 28 12.33 -16.46 -8.59
C VAL A 28 10.87 -16.28 -9.00
N LEU A 29 10.49 -16.62 -10.23
CA LEU A 29 9.10 -16.44 -10.70
C LEU A 29 8.11 -17.34 -9.94
N PRO A 30 8.38 -18.65 -9.76
CA PRO A 30 7.52 -19.49 -8.90
C PRO A 30 7.45 -19.01 -7.46
N ALA A 31 8.53 -18.47 -6.89
CA ALA A 31 8.51 -17.89 -5.56
C ALA A 31 7.59 -16.65 -5.50
N TYR A 32 7.70 -15.75 -6.46
CA TYR A 32 6.84 -14.57 -6.58
C TYR A 32 5.36 -14.94 -6.70
N ASP A 33 5.02 -15.90 -7.57
CA ASP A 33 3.63 -16.37 -7.73
C ASP A 33 3.03 -16.86 -6.41
N ASN A 34 3.83 -17.55 -5.60
CA ASN A 34 3.36 -18.01 -4.28
C ASN A 34 3.18 -16.85 -3.29
N VAL A 35 4.02 -15.80 -3.34
CA VAL A 35 3.81 -14.58 -2.55
C VAL A 35 2.49 -13.89 -2.92
N ILE A 36 2.16 -13.80 -4.21
CA ILE A 36 0.88 -13.26 -4.66
C ILE A 36 -0.29 -14.11 -4.15
N LYS A 37 -0.17 -15.44 -4.17
CA LYS A 37 -1.18 -16.33 -3.60
C LYS A 37 -1.32 -16.17 -2.08
N CYS A 38 -0.23 -15.92 -1.35
CA CYS A 38 -0.29 -15.55 0.08
C CYS A 38 -1.10 -14.26 0.29
N SER A 39 -0.87 -13.22 -0.51
CA SER A 39 -1.62 -11.97 -0.44
C SER A 39 -3.12 -12.18 -0.70
N HIS A 40 -3.44 -12.98 -1.72
CA HIS A 40 -4.83 -13.29 -2.04
C HIS A 40 -5.52 -14.06 -0.90
N THR A 41 -4.85 -15.08 -0.34
CA THR A 41 -5.41 -15.85 0.78
C THR A 41 -5.52 -15.04 2.06
N SER A 42 -4.59 -14.13 2.36
CA SER A 42 -4.75 -13.23 3.52
C SER A 42 -5.95 -12.31 3.37
N ASN A 43 -6.23 -11.81 2.16
CA ASN A 43 -7.40 -10.96 1.91
C ASN A 43 -8.70 -11.72 2.16
N PHE A 44 -8.79 -13.00 1.80
CA PHE A 44 -9.95 -13.82 2.16
C PHE A 44 -10.10 -14.02 3.66
N LEU A 45 -9.00 -14.27 4.38
CA LEU A 45 -9.05 -14.42 5.83
C LEU A 45 -9.49 -13.13 6.52
N ASP A 46 -9.02 -11.98 6.03
CA ASP A 46 -9.40 -10.66 6.51
C ASP A 46 -10.88 -10.37 6.26
N ALA A 47 -11.35 -10.59 5.03
CA ALA A 47 -12.77 -10.44 4.66
C ALA A 47 -13.70 -11.40 5.43
N ARG A 48 -13.18 -12.54 5.91
CA ARG A 48 -13.92 -13.46 6.78
C ARG A 48 -13.94 -13.02 8.25
N GLY A 49 -13.23 -11.95 8.63
CA GLY A 49 -13.02 -11.55 10.02
C GLY A 49 -12.26 -12.61 10.82
N ALA A 50 -11.50 -13.46 10.13
CA ALA A 50 -10.88 -14.66 10.71
C ALA A 50 -9.47 -14.42 11.24
N ILE A 51 -8.93 -13.20 11.08
CA ILE A 51 -7.61 -12.80 11.57
C ILE A 51 -7.73 -11.64 12.55
N GLY A 52 -7.07 -11.78 13.70
CA GLY A 52 -6.95 -10.70 14.68
C GLY A 52 -5.82 -9.73 14.34
N PHE A 53 -5.71 -8.62 15.07
CA PHE A 53 -4.69 -7.59 14.84
C PHE A 53 -3.25 -8.15 14.85
N THR A 54 -2.87 -8.89 15.91
CA THR A 54 -1.54 -9.49 16.06
C THR A 54 -1.25 -10.49 14.94
N GLU A 55 -2.27 -11.26 14.55
CA GLU A 55 -2.13 -12.24 13.49
C GLU A 55 -1.95 -11.58 12.13
N ARG A 56 -2.72 -10.53 11.84
CA ARG A 56 -2.57 -9.74 10.60
C ARG A 56 -1.14 -9.19 10.47
N GLN A 57 -0.58 -8.67 11.56
CA GLN A 57 0.82 -8.22 11.58
C GLN A 57 1.80 -9.34 11.26
N ALA A 58 1.60 -10.54 11.81
CA ALA A 58 2.46 -11.70 11.54
C ALA A 58 2.39 -12.16 10.07
N LEU A 59 1.18 -12.26 9.51
CA LEU A 59 0.97 -12.62 8.09
C LEU A 59 1.64 -11.60 7.16
N PHE A 60 1.46 -10.30 7.43
CA PHE A 60 2.08 -9.24 6.65
C PHE A 60 3.60 -9.23 6.80
N GLY A 61 4.12 -9.45 8.01
CA GLY A 61 5.54 -9.63 8.26
C GLY A 61 6.12 -10.76 7.41
N LYS A 62 5.45 -11.92 7.35
CA LYS A 62 5.89 -13.05 6.55
C LYS A 62 5.89 -12.74 5.04
N MET A 63 4.84 -12.11 4.54
CA MET A 63 4.78 -11.75 3.12
C MET A 63 5.82 -10.69 2.73
N ARG A 64 6.08 -9.71 3.60
CA ARG A 64 7.15 -8.72 3.40
C ARG A 64 8.52 -9.38 3.35
N GLU A 65 8.79 -10.33 4.26
CA GLU A 65 10.03 -11.10 4.26
C GLU A 65 10.24 -11.84 2.93
N LEU A 66 9.23 -12.58 2.46
CA LEU A 66 9.31 -13.32 1.21
C LEU A 66 9.43 -12.40 0.00
N SER A 67 8.66 -11.32 -0.06
CA SER A 67 8.71 -10.34 -1.14
C SER A 67 10.11 -9.73 -1.27
N ARG A 68 10.75 -9.40 -0.13
CA ARG A 68 12.12 -8.90 -0.11
C ARG A 68 13.10 -9.93 -0.70
N LYS A 69 13.03 -11.18 -0.24
CA LYS A 69 13.91 -12.26 -0.76
C LYS A 69 13.72 -12.47 -2.26
N VAL A 70 12.47 -12.44 -2.74
CA VAL A 70 12.15 -12.54 -4.17
C VAL A 70 12.76 -11.38 -4.95
N ALA A 71 12.64 -10.14 -4.46
CA ALA A 71 13.19 -8.96 -5.10
C ALA A 71 14.74 -9.02 -5.17
N GLU A 72 15.39 -9.42 -4.07
CA GLU A 72 16.84 -9.62 -4.02
C GLU A 72 17.31 -10.69 -5.01
N ALA A 73 16.64 -11.84 -5.04
CA ALA A 73 16.96 -12.94 -5.95
C ALA A 73 16.69 -12.56 -7.42
N TYR A 74 15.61 -11.81 -7.69
CA TYR A 74 15.32 -11.28 -9.02
C TYR A 74 16.40 -10.32 -9.49
N TYR A 75 16.78 -9.37 -8.64
CA TYR A 75 17.83 -8.41 -8.94
C TYR A 75 19.15 -9.12 -9.29
N ALA A 76 19.58 -10.08 -8.46
CA ALA A 76 20.79 -10.87 -8.69
C ALA A 76 20.74 -11.59 -10.05
N GLN A 77 19.62 -12.25 -10.40
CA GLN A 77 19.46 -12.87 -11.72
C GLN A 77 19.55 -11.86 -12.86
N ARG A 78 18.99 -10.65 -12.69
CA ARG A 78 19.09 -9.60 -13.72
C ARG A 78 20.50 -9.06 -13.86
N GLU A 79 21.21 -8.90 -12.76
CA GLU A 79 22.61 -8.48 -12.73
C GLU A 79 23.51 -9.51 -13.43
N GLU A 80 23.34 -10.81 -13.15
CA GLU A 80 24.06 -11.90 -13.84
C GLU A 80 23.79 -11.92 -15.35
N MET A 81 22.58 -11.54 -15.77
CA MET A 81 22.21 -11.41 -17.18
C MET A 81 22.66 -10.08 -17.81
N GLY A 82 23.33 -9.20 -17.06
CA GLY A 82 23.75 -7.88 -17.54
C GLY A 82 22.60 -6.91 -17.83
N PHE A 83 21.50 -7.02 -17.06
CA PHE A 83 20.28 -6.20 -17.19
C PHE A 83 19.73 -6.11 -18.63
N PRO A 84 19.26 -7.23 -19.22
CA PRO A 84 18.92 -7.31 -20.65
C PRO A 84 17.82 -6.34 -21.12
N TRP A 85 17.04 -5.81 -20.19
CA TRP A 85 15.95 -4.86 -20.43
C TRP A 85 16.25 -3.42 -20.01
N MET A 86 17.39 -3.16 -19.37
CA MET A 86 17.87 -1.79 -19.16
C MET A 86 18.54 -1.30 -20.44
N LYS A 87 17.73 -1.09 -21.49
CA LYS A 87 18.17 -0.48 -22.75
C LYS A 87 17.63 0.95 -22.81
N GLY A 88 18.54 1.92 -22.82
CA GLY A 88 18.21 3.34 -22.86
C GLY A 88 18.16 3.97 -21.47
N GLU A 89 18.35 5.28 -21.43
CA GLU A 89 18.09 6.09 -20.24
C GLU A 89 16.57 6.24 -20.10
N GLN A 90 16.05 6.05 -18.88
CA GLN A 90 14.67 6.46 -18.60
C GLN A 90 14.60 7.96 -18.87
N PRO A 91 13.71 8.44 -19.75
CA PRO A 91 13.57 9.87 -19.96
C PRO A 91 13.26 10.51 -18.61
N GLU A 92 13.89 11.66 -18.36
CA GLU A 92 13.62 12.44 -17.16
C GLU A 92 12.11 12.62 -17.02
N LEU A 93 11.58 12.32 -15.83
CA LEU A 93 10.17 12.54 -15.56
C LEU A 93 9.97 14.07 -15.53
N VAL A 94 9.56 14.63 -16.65
CA VAL A 94 9.20 16.05 -16.73
C VAL A 94 7.84 16.19 -16.06
N LEU A 95 7.87 16.53 -14.78
CA LEU A 95 6.70 17.05 -14.09
C LEU A 95 6.55 18.49 -14.56
N GLU A 96 5.45 18.79 -15.25
CA GLU A 96 5.08 20.18 -15.47
C GLU A 96 4.81 20.79 -14.10
N GLU A 97 5.65 21.74 -13.67
CA GLU A 97 5.34 22.55 -12.50
C GLU A 97 4.07 23.35 -12.82
N GLU A 98 2.94 22.96 -12.23
CA GLU A 98 1.78 23.84 -12.18
C GLU A 98 2.17 25.07 -11.36
N THR A 99 2.23 26.22 -12.02
CA THR A 99 2.45 27.48 -11.34
C THR A 99 1.23 27.79 -10.48
N LEU A 100 1.40 27.76 -9.16
CA LEU A 100 0.38 28.23 -8.24
C LEU A 100 0.07 29.71 -8.52
N PRO A 101 -1.20 30.14 -8.41
CA PRO A 101 -1.56 31.52 -8.60
C PRO A 101 -0.85 32.41 -7.57
N GLU A 102 -0.28 33.53 -8.01
CA GLU A 102 0.26 34.53 -7.10
C GLU A 102 -0.86 35.14 -6.25
N ILE A 103 -0.72 35.04 -4.93
CA ILE A 103 -1.64 35.67 -3.99
C ILE A 103 -1.27 37.16 -3.91
N SER A 104 -2.02 37.99 -4.64
CA SER A 104 -1.81 39.45 -4.70
C SER A 104 -2.79 40.26 -3.84
N GLU A 105 -3.79 39.58 -3.25
CA GLU A 105 -4.86 40.19 -2.46
C GLU A 105 -4.76 39.78 -0.97
N GLU A 106 -5.43 40.54 -0.09
CA GLU A 106 -5.53 40.21 1.35
C GLU A 106 -6.33 38.92 1.62
N ARG A 107 -7.04 38.39 0.62
CA ARG A 107 -7.84 37.16 0.70
C ARG A 107 -7.43 36.22 -0.44
N ALA A 108 -7.44 34.93 -0.16
CA ALA A 108 -7.15 33.90 -1.15
C ALA A 108 -8.07 32.68 -0.95
N ASN A 109 -8.34 31.96 -2.03
CA ASN A 109 -8.99 30.66 -1.93
C ASN A 109 -7.99 29.62 -1.41
N LEU A 110 -8.41 28.82 -0.43
CA LEU A 110 -7.63 27.71 0.09
C LEU A 110 -8.30 26.39 -0.34
N LEU A 111 -7.58 25.58 -1.12
CA LEU A 111 -7.94 24.18 -1.36
C LEU A 111 -7.07 23.31 -0.45
N PHE A 112 -7.71 22.52 0.40
CA PHE A 112 -7.04 21.55 1.26
C PHE A 112 -7.54 20.15 0.90
N GLU A 113 -6.67 19.34 0.31
CA GLU A 113 -6.95 17.96 -0.06
C GLU A 113 -6.21 17.00 0.88
N ILE A 114 -6.91 15.97 1.34
CA ILE A 114 -6.31 14.85 2.08
C ILE A 114 -6.58 13.58 1.29
N GLY A 115 -5.52 13.03 0.70
CA GLY A 115 -5.55 11.66 0.18
C GLY A 115 -5.59 10.68 1.35
N VAL A 116 -6.54 9.75 1.34
CA VAL A 116 -6.63 8.66 2.31
C VAL A 116 -6.46 7.32 1.62
N GLU A 117 -5.59 6.47 2.17
CA GLU A 117 -5.48 5.07 1.80
C GLU A 117 -6.02 4.23 2.96
N GLU A 118 -6.77 3.16 2.65
CA GLU A 118 -7.31 2.21 3.63
C GLU A 118 -8.32 2.78 4.67
N LEU A 119 -8.90 3.97 4.49
CA LEU A 119 -9.97 4.48 5.37
C LEU A 119 -11.24 3.62 5.26
N PRO A 120 -11.72 3.00 6.36
CA PRO A 120 -12.97 2.24 6.32
C PRO A 120 -14.16 3.15 5.98
N ASN A 121 -15.07 2.68 5.12
CA ASN A 121 -16.25 3.45 4.71
C ASN A 121 -17.10 3.92 5.92
N ALA A 122 -17.21 3.08 6.95
CA ALA A 122 -17.96 3.39 8.17
C ALA A 122 -17.40 4.61 8.94
N ASP A 123 -16.13 4.94 8.74
CA ASP A 123 -15.46 6.06 9.43
C ASP A 123 -15.49 7.35 8.61
N LEU A 124 -15.91 7.31 7.34
CA LEU A 124 -15.85 8.45 6.42
C LEU A 124 -16.65 9.66 6.92
N GLU A 125 -17.90 9.45 7.34
CA GLU A 125 -18.78 10.54 7.81
C GLU A 125 -18.21 11.20 9.07
N ALA A 126 -17.71 10.40 10.00
CA ALA A 126 -17.09 10.89 11.22
C ALA A 126 -15.79 11.65 10.92
N ALA A 127 -14.96 11.16 9.99
CA ALA A 127 -13.74 11.81 9.56
C ALA A 127 -14.01 13.19 8.95
N ILE A 128 -15.00 13.30 8.06
CA ILE A 128 -15.42 14.57 7.45
C ILE A 128 -15.89 15.56 8.52
N SER A 129 -16.82 15.12 9.39
CA SER A 129 -17.36 15.99 10.45
C SER A 129 -16.26 16.50 11.39
N ASN A 130 -15.31 15.64 11.78
CA ASN A 130 -14.21 16.03 12.65
C ASN A 130 -13.26 17.01 11.94
N LEU A 131 -12.94 16.76 10.67
CA LEU A 131 -12.06 17.62 9.89
C LEU A 131 -12.65 19.03 9.76
N GLU A 132 -13.95 19.16 9.46
CA GLU A 132 -14.61 20.47 9.38
C GLU A 132 -14.54 21.23 10.71
N GLN A 133 -14.75 20.55 11.84
CA GLN A 133 -14.66 21.18 13.16
C GLN A 133 -13.24 21.65 13.47
N LEU A 134 -12.24 20.81 13.18
CA LEU A 134 -10.84 21.11 13.43
C LEU A 134 -10.33 22.26 12.55
N ILE A 135 -10.71 22.31 11.27
CA ILE A 135 -10.33 23.41 10.38
C ILE A 135 -10.94 24.73 10.86
N LYS A 136 -12.22 24.73 11.25
CA LYS A 136 -12.87 25.94 11.77
C LYS A 136 -12.20 26.44 13.05
N ALA A 137 -11.84 25.54 13.96
CA ALA A 137 -11.12 25.88 15.18
C ALA A 137 -9.71 26.43 14.87
N LEU A 138 -8.98 25.77 13.97
CA LEU A 138 -7.64 26.18 13.55
C LEU A 138 -7.63 27.59 12.94
N LEU A 139 -8.58 27.89 12.05
CA LEU A 139 -8.70 29.21 11.41
C LEU A 139 -9.02 30.29 12.44
N LEU A 140 -9.92 30.00 13.40
CA LEU A 140 -10.25 30.92 14.49
C LEU A 140 -9.04 31.21 15.38
N ASP A 141 -8.31 30.17 15.82
CA ASP A 141 -7.13 30.29 16.66
C ASP A 141 -6.00 31.05 15.95
N SER A 142 -5.91 30.87 14.63
CA SER A 142 -4.96 31.58 13.76
C SER A 142 -5.41 33.00 13.40
N ARG A 143 -6.60 33.42 13.85
CA ARG A 143 -7.23 34.72 13.55
C ARG A 143 -7.39 34.98 12.05
N LEU A 144 -7.63 33.92 11.29
CA LEU A 144 -7.90 34.00 9.86
C LEU A 144 -9.41 34.07 9.63
N GLU A 145 -9.86 35.18 9.04
CA GLU A 145 -11.24 35.28 8.57
C GLU A 145 -11.45 34.37 7.37
N TYR A 146 -12.61 33.71 7.32
CA TYR A 146 -12.98 32.84 6.20
C TYR A 146 -14.46 32.97 5.86
N ASN A 147 -14.77 32.67 4.60
CA ASN A 147 -16.14 32.53 4.11
C ASN A 147 -16.31 31.06 3.68
N THR A 148 -17.48 30.47 3.95
CA THR A 148 -17.88 29.12 3.50
C THR A 148 -18.85 29.19 2.35
#